data_AF-A0A6G0YS86-F1
#
_entry.id   AF-A0A6G0YS86-F1
#
_cell.length_a   1.000
_cell.length_b   1.000
_cell.length_c   1.000
_cell.angle_alpha   90.00
_cell.angle_beta   90.00
_cell.angle_gamma   90.00
#
_symmetry.space_group_name_H-M   'P 1'
#
loop_
_entity.id
_entity.type
_entity.pdbx_description
1 polymer ?
#
loop_
_entity_poly.entity_id
_entity_poly.type
_entity_poly.pdbx_seq_one_letter_code
_entity_poly.pdbx_strand_id
1 'polypeptide(L)'
;MWNMMCDVMPTITEDNIGGQRHQFSGEDVRINEFMDTVVEERNKLLDTLSKSQIRLDETEKQLAEVESERNALQRQIDATFPKVNFNFC
;
A
#
# COMPACT_ATOMS: atom_id res chain seq x y z
N MET A 1 15.85 -15.31 -9.73
CA MET A 1 16.44 -14.64 -10.92
C MET A 1 15.29 -13.89 -11.58
N TRP A 2 15.03 -12.67 -11.13
CA TRP A 2 13.87 -11.89 -11.58
C TRP A 2 14.24 -11.19 -12.86
N ASN A 3 13.60 -11.59 -13.95
CA ASN A 3 13.79 -10.99 -15.26
C ASN A 3 13.22 -9.57 -15.22
N MET A 4 14.13 -8.60 -15.13
CA MET A 4 13.88 -7.17 -15.33
C MET A 4 13.54 -6.98 -16.82
N MET A 5 12.32 -7.35 -17.20
CA MET A 5 11.77 -6.93 -18.49
C MET A 5 11.32 -5.48 -18.30
N CYS A 6 12.24 -4.55 -18.47
CA CYS A 6 11.88 -3.17 -18.79
C CYS A 6 11.06 -3.24 -20.07
N ASP A 7 9.74 -3.15 -19.93
CA ASP A 7 8.82 -2.97 -21.07
C ASP A 7 9.23 -1.69 -21.80
N VAL A 8 10.01 -1.87 -22.86
CA VAL A 8 10.37 -0.83 -23.80
C VAL A 8 9.09 -0.43 -24.51
N MET A 9 8.66 0.82 -24.31
CA MET A 9 7.55 1.39 -25.09
C MET A 9 7.89 1.32 -26.58
N PRO A 10 7.02 0.76 -27.44
CA PRO A 10 7.29 0.71 -28.86
C PRO A 10 7.37 2.13 -29.42
N THR A 11 8.44 2.41 -30.17
CA THR A 11 8.61 3.69 -30.87
C THR A 11 7.63 3.74 -32.05
N ILE A 12 6.72 4.71 -32.04
CA ILE A 12 5.79 4.98 -33.14
C ILE A 12 6.56 5.68 -34.28
N THR A 13 6.54 5.10 -35.48
CA THR A 13 7.11 5.72 -36.70
C THR A 13 6.21 6.86 -37.19
N GLU A 14 6.74 8.08 -37.27
CA GLU A 14 6.01 9.33 -37.62
C GLU A 14 5.82 9.60 -39.13
N ASP A 15 6.03 8.62 -40.01
CA ASP A 15 6.02 8.89 -41.46
C ASP A 15 4.70 8.46 -42.12
N ASN A 16 3.61 9.24 -41.98
CA ASN A 16 2.57 9.44 -43.04
C ASN A 16 1.39 10.40 -42.71
N ILE A 17 1.54 11.50 -41.94
CA ILE A 17 0.42 12.46 -41.75
C ILE A 17 0.80 13.88 -42.17
N GLY A 18 1.15 14.03 -43.45
CA GLY A 18 1.12 15.32 -44.14
C GLY A 18 -0.27 15.53 -44.75
N GLY A 19 -1.22 16.11 -44.00
CA GLY A 19 -2.50 16.52 -44.60
C GLY A 19 -3.68 16.83 -43.66
N GLN A 20 -3.67 16.42 -42.39
CA GLN A 20 -4.79 16.65 -41.45
C GLN A 20 -4.38 17.11 -40.03
N ARG A 21 -3.18 17.66 -39.86
CA ARG A 21 -2.64 18.03 -38.53
C ARG A 21 -3.28 19.26 -37.85
N HIS A 22 -4.29 19.94 -38.43
CA HIS A 22 -4.80 21.21 -37.88
C HIS A 22 -6.12 21.13 -37.08
N GLN A 23 -6.83 20.00 -37.06
CA GLN A 23 -8.06 19.86 -36.25
C GLN A 23 -7.94 18.95 -35.01
N PHE A 24 -6.87 18.15 -34.90
CA PHE A 24 -6.68 17.20 -33.78
C PHE A 24 -5.87 17.75 -32.60
N SER A 25 -5.16 18.88 -32.76
CA SER A 25 -4.26 19.45 -31.75
C SER A 25 -4.91 19.73 -30.39
N GLY A 26 -6.17 20.18 -30.36
CA GLY A 26 -6.88 20.45 -29.10
C GLY A 26 -7.44 19.21 -28.39
N GLU A 27 -7.59 18.09 -29.09
CA GLU A 27 -8.05 16.84 -28.48
C GLU A 27 -6.88 16.04 -27.90
N ASP A 28 -5.75 16.01 -28.61
CA ASP A 28 -4.51 15.40 -28.11
C ASP A 28 -4.03 16.08 -26.80
N VAL A 29 -4.10 17.41 -26.71
CA VAL A 29 -3.76 18.15 -25.48
C VAL A 29 -4.67 17.77 -24.31
N ARG A 30 -5.99 17.63 -24.55
CA ARG A 30 -6.96 17.25 -23.49
C ARG A 30 -6.75 15.81 -23.01
N ILE A 31 -6.42 14.90 -23.92
CA ILE A 31 -6.12 13.51 -23.56
C ILE A 31 -4.83 13.45 -22.74
N ASN A 32 -3.79 14.18 -23.14
CA ASN A 32 -2.53 14.23 -22.39
C ASN A 32 -2.72 14.80 -20.97
N GLU A 33 -3.48 15.89 -20.81
CA GLU A 33 -3.78 16.47 -19.49
C GLU A 33 -4.55 15.49 -18.57
N PHE A 34 -5.51 14.75 -19.14
CA PHE A 34 -6.21 13.70 -18.40
C PHE A 34 -5.28 12.56 -18.01
N MET A 35 -4.40 12.11 -18.91
CA MET A 35 -3.41 11.07 -18.62
C MET A 35 -2.44 11.51 -17.51
N ASP A 36 -1.97 12.75 -17.54
CA ASP A 36 -1.11 13.32 -16.49
C ASP A 36 -1.83 13.34 -15.14
N THR A 37 -3.09 13.77 -15.12
CA THR A 37 -3.94 13.75 -13.91
C THR A 37 -4.09 12.34 -13.36
N VAL A 38 -4.37 11.35 -14.21
CA VAL A 38 -4.53 9.94 -13.79
C VAL A 38 -3.23 9.38 -13.21
N VAL A 39 -2.08 9.73 -13.80
CA VAL A 39 -0.77 9.33 -13.29
C VAL A 39 -0.48 9.98 -11.93
N GLU A 40 -0.80 11.26 -11.77
CA GLU A 40 -0.66 11.97 -10.49
C GLU A 40 -1.52 11.35 -9.39
N GLU A 41 -2.80 11.10 -9.68
CA GLU A 41 -3.73 10.49 -8.72
C GLU A 41 -3.29 9.06 -8.35
N ARG A 42 -2.83 8.25 -9.31
CA ARG A 42 -2.23 6.95 -9.03
C ARG A 42 -1.03 7.08 -8.09
N ASN A 43 -0.15 8.06 -8.31
CA ASN A 43 1.02 8.27 -7.47
C ASN A 43 0.62 8.69 -6.04
N LYS A 44 -0.40 9.55 -5.88
CA LYS A 44 -0.97 9.91 -4.57
C LYS A 44 -1.56 8.70 -3.83
N LEU A 45 -2.28 7.84 -4.56
CA LEU A 45 -2.84 6.61 -3.99
C LEU A 45 -1.74 5.65 -3.55
N LEU A 46 -0.67 5.49 -4.33
CA LEU A 46 0.49 4.66 -3.96
C LEU A 46 1.21 5.20 -2.71
N ASP A 47 1.41 6.51 -2.60
CA ASP A 47 1.98 7.14 -1.41
C ASP A 47 1.08 6.94 -0.16
N THR A 48 -0.23 7.10 -0.33
CA THR A 48 -1.21 6.87 0.73
C THR A 48 -1.23 5.42 1.20
N LEU A 49 -1.17 4.47 0.25
CA LEU A 49 -1.10 3.04 0.55
C LEU A 49 0.17 2.71 1.34
N SER A 50 1.33 3.18 0.88
CA SER A 50 2.61 2.99 1.57
C SER A 50 2.57 3.52 3.01
N LYS A 51 2.07 4.74 3.21
CA LYS A 51 1.91 5.34 4.54
C LYS A 51 0.95 4.55 5.43
N SER A 52 -0.14 4.04 4.86
CA SER A 52 -1.08 3.18 5.59
C SER A 52 -0.44 1.86 6.01
N GLN A 53 0.41 1.28 5.15
CA GLN A 53 1.14 0.04 5.45
C GLN A 53 2.12 0.24 6.61
N ILE A 54 2.89 1.33 6.60
CA ILE A 54 3.83 1.65 7.69
C ILE A 54 3.08 1.81 9.01
N ARG A 55 1.95 2.55 9.01
CA ARG A 55 1.12 2.74 10.20
C ARG A 55 0.54 1.42 10.70
N LEU A 56 0.14 0.53 9.79
CA LEU A 56 -0.35 -0.79 10.15
C LEU A 56 0.75 -1.60 10.86
N ASP A 57 1.93 -1.68 10.27
CA ASP A 57 3.08 -2.39 10.86
C ASP A 57 3.44 -1.85 12.26
N GLU A 58 3.41 -0.52 12.44
CA GLU A 58 3.62 0.11 13.76
C GLU A 58 2.55 -0.30 14.77
N THR A 59 1.27 -0.32 14.37
CA THR A 59 0.16 -0.73 15.26
C THR A 59 0.20 -2.22 15.59
N GLU A 60 0.58 -3.07 14.65
CA GLU A 60 0.73 -4.52 14.89
C GLU A 60 1.87 -4.79 15.88
N LYS A 61 2.97 -4.05 15.77
CA LYS A 61 4.07 -4.14 16.75
C LYS A 61 3.62 -3.73 18.15
N GLN A 62 2.92 -2.60 18.28
CA GLN A 62 2.38 -2.14 19.56
C GLN A 62 1.39 -3.16 20.14
N LEU A 63 0.55 -3.75 19.30
CA LEU A 63 -0.37 -4.80 19.72
C LEU A 63 0.40 -5.98 20.31
N ALA A 64 1.43 -6.48 19.62
CA ALA A 64 2.25 -7.60 20.09
C ALA A 64 2.94 -7.30 21.45
N GLU A 65 3.41 -6.07 21.66
CA GLU A 65 3.99 -5.63 22.93
C GLU A 65 2.93 -5.68 24.06
N VAL A 66 1.76 -5.09 23.84
CA VAL A 66 0.66 -5.09 24.82
C VAL A 66 0.15 -6.50 25.12
N GLU A 67 0.09 -7.38 24.12
CA GLU A 67 -0.29 -8.77 24.32
C GLU A 67 0.74 -9.54 25.16
N SER A 68 2.03 -9.28 24.95
CA SER A 68 3.11 -9.82 25.78
C SER A 68 2.98 -9.37 27.23
N GLU A 69 2.75 -8.07 27.47
CA GLU A 69 2.53 -7.52 28.80
C GLU A 69 1.29 -8.12 29.48
N ARG A 70 0.16 -8.21 28.76
CA ARG A 70 -1.06 -8.87 29.23
C ARG A 70 -0.76 -10.31 29.66
N ASN A 71 -0.04 -11.06 28.85
CA ASN A 71 0.31 -12.45 29.15
C ASN A 71 1.24 -12.56 30.36
N ALA A 72 2.20 -11.63 30.51
CA ALA A 72 3.09 -11.57 31.66
C ALA A 72 2.30 -11.26 32.95
N LEU A 73 1.38 -10.30 32.91
CA LEU A 73 0.50 -9.97 34.03
C LEU A 73 -0.41 -11.14 34.40
N GLN A 74 -0.99 -11.84 33.41
CA GLN A 74 -1.80 -13.02 33.69
C GLN A 74 -0.99 -14.11 34.39
N ARG A 75 0.26 -14.35 33.97
CA ARG A 75 1.16 -15.29 34.66
C ARG A 75 1.47 -14.85 36.09
N GLN A 76 1.66 -13.56 36.33
CA GLN A 76 1.86 -13.03 37.68
C GLN A 76 0.63 -13.24 38.56
N ILE A 77 -0.58 -13.02 38.03
CA ILE A 77 -1.84 -13.30 38.72
C ILE A 77 -1.91 -14.79 39.07
N ASP A 78 -1.69 -15.67 38.10
CA ASP A 78 -1.76 -17.13 38.31
C ASP A 78 -0.71 -17.62 39.34
N ALA A 79 0.43 -16.94 39.44
CA ALA A 79 1.49 -17.26 40.40
C ALA A 79 1.22 -16.68 41.81
N THR A 80 0.58 -15.52 41.89
CA THR A 80 0.34 -14.80 43.16
C THR A 80 -0.95 -15.26 43.84
N PHE A 81 -1.96 -15.64 43.06
CA PHE A 81 -3.23 -16.12 43.58
C PHE A 81 -3.25 -17.64 43.53
N PRO A 82 -3.08 -18.35 44.67
CA PRO A 82 -3.19 -19.80 44.69
C PRO A 82 -4.57 -20.20 44.17
N LYS A 83 -4.60 -21.12 43.19
CA LYS A 83 -5.84 -21.69 42.67
C LYS A 83 -6.62 -22.28 43.84
N VAL A 84 -7.72 -21.64 44.22
CA VAL A 84 -8.67 -22.16 45.21
C VAL A 84 -9.34 -23.41 44.62
N ASN A 85 -8.66 -24.55 44.75
CA ASN A 85 -9.27 -25.85 44.54
C ASN A 85 -10.19 -26.11 45.72
N PHE A 86 -11.47 -25.76 45.58
CA PHE A 86 -12.52 -26.34 46.39
C PHE A 86 -12.63 -27.82 45.99
N ASN A 87 -11.75 -28.66 46.55
CA ASN A 87 -12.02 -30.08 46.66
C ASN A 87 -13.14 -30.22 47.69
N PHE A 88 -14.38 -30.28 47.22
CA PHE A 88 -15.45 -30.83 48.03
C PHE A 88 -15.15 -32.32 48.23
N CYS A 89 -15.05 -32.73 49.49
CA CYS A 89 -14.94 -34.14 49.92
C CYS A 89 -16.00 -35.03 49.28
#